data_AF-A0A4W2H512-F1
#
_entry.id   AF-A0A4W2H512-F1
#
_cell.length_a   1.000
_cell.length_b   1.000
_cell.length_c   1.000
_cell.angle_alpha   90.00
_cell.angle_beta   90.00
_cell.angle_gamma   90.00
#
_symmetry.space_group_name_H-M   'P 1'
#
loop_
_entity.id
_entity.type
_entity.pdbx_description
1 polymer ?
#
loop_
_entity_poly.entity_id
_entity_poly.type
_entity_poly.pdbx_seq_one_letter_code
_entity_poly.pdbx_strand_id
1 'polypeptide(L)'
;MADVLCSEQFGSGAARGCRAAPDGSLQWEGFPDSVSPDYLPYQLWDSVQAFASSLSGSLATHAVLLGIGVGDAKASVSAATATWLVKDSTGMLGRIVFAWWMGSKMDCNAKQWRLFADILNDIAMFLEIMAPILPFCFTITVCISNLAKCLVGVAGGATRAALTMHQARRNNMADVSAKDGSQETLVNLAGLLVSLLMLPLVSDSPSLSLGCFFFLTALHIYANYRAVRALVIETLNEQRLWLVLRHFLQRGEVLGPTSANQMEPLWTGFWSSVSLSLGAPLHHVTSSVSELQQLVEGHQEPYLLRWDQSRNQVQVVLSQMAGPKAILRAATHGLVLGALRGDGPLPEELEELRNQAQAGPEKESWVVVRETHQVLDKLFPKFLKGLQDAGWSTEKHQLEVDEWRATWLLCPEKKVL
;
A
#
# COMPACT_ATOMS: atom_id res chain seq x y z
N MET A 1 -29.83 -4.10 6.25
CA MET A 1 -29.78 -2.95 7.17
C MET A 1 -30.72 -3.26 8.31
N ALA A 2 -30.20 -3.44 9.53
CA ALA A 2 -31.07 -3.51 10.70
C ALA A 2 -31.49 -2.09 11.06
N ASP A 3 -32.79 -1.86 11.24
CA ASP A 3 -33.36 -0.55 11.52
C ASP A 3 -32.77 0.04 12.81
N VAL A 4 -32.29 1.28 12.73
CA VAL A 4 -31.79 2.04 13.89
C VAL A 4 -33.00 2.45 14.74
N LEU A 5 -33.06 1.99 15.99
CA LEU A 5 -34.21 2.20 16.89
C LEU A 5 -34.16 3.54 17.63
N CYS A 6 -32.96 4.01 17.95
CA CYS A 6 -32.73 5.30 18.62
C CYS A 6 -31.31 5.80 18.28
N SER A 7 -31.03 7.07 18.52
CA SER A 7 -29.68 7.61 18.40
C SER A 7 -29.37 8.60 19.52
N GLU A 8 -28.11 8.66 19.93
CA GLU A 8 -27.62 9.64 20.90
C GLU A 8 -26.37 10.34 20.37
N GLN A 9 -26.20 11.61 20.69
CA GLN A 9 -25.07 12.42 20.24
C GLN A 9 -24.45 13.13 21.45
N PHE A 10 -23.17 12.87 21.71
CA PHE A 10 -22.42 13.61 22.71
C PHE A 10 -21.59 14.70 22.03
N GLY A 11 -21.92 15.97 22.31
CA GLY A 11 -21.23 17.13 21.73
C GLY A 11 -21.37 17.22 20.21
N SER A 12 -20.29 17.61 19.52
CA SER A 12 -20.22 17.72 18.05
C SER A 12 -19.86 16.40 17.35
N GLY A 13 -19.77 15.28 18.07
CA GLY A 13 -19.46 13.97 17.50
C GLY A 13 -20.58 13.43 16.61
N ALA A 14 -20.29 12.41 15.80
CA ALA A 14 -21.34 11.69 15.06
C ALA A 14 -22.31 10.98 16.02
N ALA A 15 -23.62 11.05 15.74
CA ALA A 15 -24.63 10.35 16.54
C ALA A 15 -24.41 8.83 16.48
N ARG A 16 -24.52 8.15 17.62
CA ARG A 16 -24.45 6.69 17.75
C ARG A 16 -25.86 6.14 17.73
N GLY A 17 -26.15 5.20 16.82
CA GLY A 17 -27.42 4.48 16.83
C GLY A 17 -27.51 3.48 17.98
N CYS A 18 -28.70 2.98 18.25
CA CYS A 18 -28.94 1.83 19.10
C CYS A 18 -29.80 0.80 18.35
N ARG A 19 -29.64 -0.47 18.72
CA ARG A 19 -30.49 -1.58 18.25
C ARG A 19 -31.00 -2.37 19.44
N ALA A 20 -32.15 -3.02 19.28
CA ALA A 20 -32.64 -4.00 20.25
C ALA A 20 -31.86 -5.30 20.08
N ALA A 21 -31.22 -5.77 21.14
CA ALA A 21 -30.65 -7.10 21.22
C ALA A 21 -31.75 -8.16 21.34
N PRO A 22 -31.45 -9.46 21.09
CA PRO A 22 -32.43 -10.54 21.19
C PRO A 22 -33.10 -10.67 22.57
N ASP A 23 -32.46 -10.14 23.62
CA ASP A 23 -32.98 -10.08 24.99
C ASP A 23 -33.80 -8.81 25.30
N GLY A 24 -34.00 -7.94 24.31
CA GLY A 24 -34.73 -6.68 24.43
C GLY A 24 -33.90 -5.51 24.99
N SER A 25 -32.62 -5.70 25.29
CA SER A 25 -31.73 -4.62 25.73
C SER A 25 -31.33 -3.70 24.57
N LEU A 26 -31.06 -2.42 24.87
CA LEU A 26 -30.50 -1.49 23.88
C LEU A 26 -28.99 -1.71 23.77
N GLN A 27 -28.54 -2.18 22.61
CA GLN A 27 -27.14 -2.21 22.23
C GLN A 27 -26.79 -0.96 21.45
N TRP A 28 -25.88 -0.18 22.01
CA TRP A 28 -25.34 0.99 21.34
C TRP A 28 -24.35 0.59 20.25
N GLU A 29 -24.39 1.34 19.16
CA GLU A 29 -23.43 1.25 18.09
C GLU A 29 -22.01 1.53 18.62
N GLY A 30 -21.27 0.45 18.88
CA GLY A 30 -19.90 0.48 19.39
C GLY A 30 -19.06 -0.63 18.76
N PHE A 31 -18.01 -1.04 19.47
CA PHE A 31 -17.24 -2.22 19.09
C PHE A 31 -18.14 -3.48 19.22
N PRO A 32 -18.10 -4.44 18.27
CA PRO A 32 -17.16 -4.55 17.15
C PRO A 32 -17.55 -3.77 15.87
N ASP A 33 -18.79 -3.30 15.74
CA ASP A 33 -19.31 -2.69 14.49
C ASP A 33 -18.68 -1.32 14.14
N SER A 34 -17.99 -0.67 15.07
CA SER A 34 -17.31 0.61 14.85
C SER A 34 -16.02 0.48 14.03
N VAL A 35 -15.51 -0.72 13.84
CA VAL A 35 -14.29 -1.01 13.10
C VAL A 35 -14.52 -2.08 12.03
N SER A 36 -13.57 -2.25 11.10
CA SER A 36 -13.62 -3.34 10.13
C SER A 36 -13.54 -4.71 10.82
N PRO A 37 -14.15 -5.77 10.24
CA PRO A 37 -14.10 -7.12 10.81
C PRO A 37 -12.70 -7.71 10.97
N ASP A 38 -11.74 -7.23 10.18
CA ASP A 38 -10.33 -7.65 10.23
C ASP A 38 -9.50 -6.95 11.32
N TYR A 39 -10.07 -5.95 12.02
CA TYR A 39 -9.36 -5.15 13.03
C TYR A 39 -8.74 -6.02 14.13
N LEU A 40 -9.55 -6.85 14.79
CA LEU A 40 -9.07 -7.69 15.90
C LEU A 40 -8.02 -8.72 15.46
N PRO A 41 -8.26 -9.53 14.40
CA PRO A 41 -7.25 -10.44 13.90
C PRO A 41 -5.94 -9.73 13.55
N TYR A 42 -6.00 -8.55 12.92
CA TYR A 42 -4.83 -7.75 12.61
C TYR A 42 -4.11 -7.29 13.88
N GLN A 43 -4.81 -6.65 14.82
CA GLN A 43 -4.24 -6.07 16.05
C GLN A 43 -3.56 -7.13 16.94
N LEU A 44 -4.10 -8.36 16.98
CA LEU A 44 -3.47 -9.45 17.71
C LEU A 44 -2.07 -9.79 17.16
N TRP A 45 -1.96 -9.92 15.83
CA TRP A 45 -0.68 -10.22 15.19
C TRP A 45 0.26 -9.00 15.18
N ASP A 46 -0.26 -7.79 14.98
CA ASP A 46 0.49 -6.54 15.06
C ASP A 46 1.07 -6.32 16.47
N SER A 47 0.33 -6.71 17.52
CA SER A 47 0.83 -6.69 18.90
C SER A 47 1.99 -7.66 19.13
N VAL A 48 1.90 -8.89 18.60
CA VAL A 48 3.00 -9.86 18.68
C VAL A 48 4.23 -9.36 17.91
N GLN A 49 3.99 -8.77 16.73
CA GLN A 49 5.03 -8.12 15.94
C GLN A 49 5.72 -7.01 16.74
N ALA A 50 4.96 -6.02 17.21
CA ALA A 50 5.50 -4.86 17.93
C ALA A 50 6.26 -5.28 19.20
N PHE A 51 5.76 -6.30 19.92
CA PHE A 51 6.45 -6.86 21.08
C PHE A 51 7.83 -7.43 20.70
N ALA A 52 7.90 -8.27 19.66
CA ALA A 52 9.15 -8.86 19.20
C ALA A 52 10.14 -7.78 18.72
N SER A 53 9.65 -6.79 17.98
CA SER A 53 10.43 -5.65 17.50
C SER A 53 11.00 -4.81 18.65
N SER A 54 10.22 -4.60 19.71
CA SER A 54 10.65 -3.87 20.92
C SER A 54 11.81 -4.56 21.65
N LEU A 55 11.75 -5.88 21.79
CA LEU A 55 12.83 -6.69 22.38
C LEU A 55 14.10 -6.64 21.52
N SER A 56 13.98 -6.86 20.21
CA SER A 56 15.09 -6.74 19.26
C SER A 56 15.70 -5.34 19.26
N GLY A 57 14.87 -4.30 19.33
CA GLY A 57 15.30 -2.91 19.43
C GLY A 57 16.09 -2.63 20.72
N SER A 58 15.75 -3.31 21.81
CA SER A 58 16.49 -3.21 23.08
C SER A 58 17.88 -3.85 22.98
N LEU A 59 18.00 -5.01 22.32
CA LEU A 59 19.30 -5.65 22.03
C LEU A 59 20.17 -4.75 21.15
N ALA A 60 19.60 -4.20 20.08
CA ALA A 60 20.28 -3.30 19.17
C ALA A 60 20.75 -2.02 19.89
N THR A 61 19.89 -1.42 20.72
CA THR A 61 20.24 -0.25 21.54
C THR A 61 21.39 -0.55 22.49
N HIS A 62 21.35 -1.69 23.20
CA HIS A 62 22.42 -2.12 24.09
C HIS A 62 23.76 -2.26 23.33
N ALA A 63 23.75 -2.89 22.15
CA ALA A 63 24.94 -3.02 21.32
C ALA A 63 25.50 -1.67 20.85
N VAL A 64 24.64 -0.73 20.43
CA VAL A 64 25.07 0.63 20.05
C VAL A 64 25.70 1.35 21.23
N LEU A 65 25.14 1.25 22.43
CA LEU A 65 25.71 1.87 23.64
C LEU A 65 27.10 1.29 23.95
N LEU A 66 27.28 -0.03 23.87
CA LEU A 66 28.59 -0.66 24.01
C LEU A 66 29.57 -0.18 22.94
N GLY A 67 29.16 -0.11 21.68
CA GLY A 67 30.01 0.33 20.58
C GLY A 67 30.43 1.80 20.64
N ILE A 68 29.62 2.66 21.28
CA ILE A 68 29.96 4.05 21.58
C ILE A 68 30.94 4.18 22.76
N GLY A 69 31.14 3.10 23.53
CA GLY A 69 32.06 3.06 24.66
C GLY A 69 31.40 3.37 26.01
N VAL A 70 30.08 3.20 26.13
CA VAL A 70 29.41 3.30 27.44
C VAL A 70 29.98 2.23 28.36
N GLY A 71 30.59 2.67 29.47
CA GLY A 71 31.29 1.79 30.42
C GLY A 71 32.81 1.74 30.24
N ASP A 72 33.37 2.35 29.19
CA ASP A 72 34.82 2.50 29.01
C ASP A 72 35.30 3.87 29.52
N ALA A 73 36.19 3.87 30.52
CA ALA A 73 36.77 5.09 31.09
C ALA A 73 37.62 5.90 30.09
N LYS A 74 38.05 5.28 28.99
CA LYS A 74 38.82 5.94 27.91
C LYS A 74 37.93 6.49 26.80
N ALA A 75 36.63 6.17 26.80
CA ALA A 75 35.71 6.64 25.78
C ALA A 75 35.48 8.15 25.88
N SER A 76 35.56 8.83 24.74
CA SER A 76 35.34 10.27 24.68
C SER A 76 33.85 10.57 24.56
N VAL A 77 33.31 11.28 25.55
CA VAL A 77 31.93 11.82 25.52
C VAL A 77 31.71 12.70 24.29
N SER A 78 32.71 13.47 23.86
CA SER A 78 32.58 14.33 22.68
C SER A 78 32.53 13.52 21.39
N ALA A 79 33.31 12.43 21.27
CA ALA A 79 33.25 11.53 20.13
C ALA A 79 31.91 10.79 20.06
N ALA A 80 31.43 10.30 21.21
CA ALA A 80 30.10 9.71 21.34
C ALA A 80 28.99 10.67 20.87
N THR A 81 29.05 11.92 21.37
CA THR A 81 28.09 12.98 20.99
C THR A 81 28.15 13.28 19.49
N ALA A 82 29.35 13.37 18.90
CA ALA A 82 29.50 13.59 17.47
C ALA A 82 28.88 12.45 16.64
N THR A 83 29.09 11.19 17.04
CA THR A 83 28.46 10.03 16.39
C THR A 83 26.93 10.11 16.44
N TRP A 84 26.35 10.47 17.59
CA TRP A 84 24.89 10.66 17.70
C TRP A 84 24.37 11.77 16.78
N LEU A 85 25.03 12.94 16.78
CA LEU A 85 24.64 14.06 15.94
C LEU A 85 24.69 13.71 14.45
N VAL A 86 25.75 13.04 13.99
CA VAL A 86 25.89 12.62 12.58
C VAL A 86 24.82 11.59 12.24
N LYS A 87 24.65 10.56 13.08
CA LYS A 87 23.64 9.51 12.92
C LYS A 87 22.23 10.09 12.76
N ASP A 88 21.84 11.00 13.65
CA ASP A 88 20.51 11.60 13.64
C ASP A 88 20.33 12.57 12.47
N SER A 89 21.35 13.36 12.13
CA SER A 89 21.32 14.26 10.97
C SER A 89 21.10 13.49 9.66
N THR A 90 21.86 12.41 9.43
CA THR A 90 21.70 11.56 8.25
C THR A 90 20.31 10.93 8.19
N GLY A 91 19.80 10.43 9.33
CA GLY A 91 18.46 9.85 9.40
C GLY A 91 17.35 10.85 9.10
N MET A 92 17.41 12.06 9.68
CA MET A 92 16.44 13.13 9.46
C MET A 92 16.42 13.62 8.01
N LEU A 93 17.59 13.84 7.40
CA LEU A 93 17.68 14.22 5.98
C LEU A 93 17.10 13.13 5.07
N GLY A 94 17.46 11.87 5.31
CA GLY A 94 16.93 10.75 4.56
C GLY A 94 15.41 10.61 4.69
N ARG A 95 14.86 10.80 5.90
CA ARG A 95 13.42 10.82 6.15
C ARG A 95 12.69 11.86 5.29
N ILE A 96 13.21 13.08 5.22
CA ILE A 96 12.61 14.18 4.44
C ILE A 96 12.65 13.86 2.96
N VAL A 97 13.81 13.45 2.43
CA VAL A 97 13.99 13.11 1.02
C VAL A 97 13.09 11.95 0.62
N PHE A 98 13.02 10.91 1.44
CA PHE A 98 12.19 9.73 1.16
C PHE A 98 10.69 10.03 1.24
N ALA A 99 10.26 10.83 2.22
CA ALA A 99 8.87 11.27 2.30
C ALA A 99 8.45 12.10 1.08
N TRP A 100 9.34 12.98 0.60
CA TRP A 100 9.10 13.74 -0.63
C TRP A 100 9.05 12.84 -1.87
N TRP A 101 9.96 11.88 -1.98
CA TRP A 101 10.08 11.03 -3.16
C TRP A 101 8.98 9.95 -3.26
N MET A 102 8.61 9.33 -2.15
CA MET A 102 7.72 8.15 -2.12
C MET A 102 6.34 8.42 -1.50
N GLY A 103 6.08 9.64 -1.04
CA GLY A 103 4.88 10.04 -0.29
C GLY A 103 3.56 9.59 -0.92
N SER A 104 3.42 9.73 -2.23
CA SER A 104 2.18 9.44 -2.98
C SER A 104 1.94 7.96 -3.28
N LYS A 105 2.88 7.07 -2.98
CA LYS A 105 2.85 5.66 -3.43
C LYS A 105 2.68 4.63 -2.31
N MET A 106 2.87 5.06 -1.05
CA MET A 106 2.96 4.13 0.09
C MET A 106 1.61 3.58 0.55
N ASP A 107 0.53 4.36 0.42
CA ASP A 107 -0.82 3.96 0.78
C ASP A 107 -1.44 2.99 -0.24
N CYS A 108 -1.05 3.09 -1.52
CA CYS A 108 -1.53 2.25 -2.61
C CYS A 108 -1.25 0.74 -2.39
N ASN A 109 -0.10 0.42 -1.80
CA ASN A 109 0.36 -0.95 -1.56
C ASN A 109 0.71 -1.20 -0.09
N ALA A 110 -0.18 -0.77 0.82
CA ALA A 110 0.09 -0.73 2.25
C ALA A 110 0.58 -2.07 2.85
N LYS A 111 0.03 -3.20 2.42
CA LYS A 111 0.47 -4.54 2.88
C LYS A 111 1.93 -4.85 2.52
N GLN A 112 2.34 -4.50 1.31
CA GLN A 112 3.70 -4.75 0.81
C GLN A 112 4.70 -3.84 1.50
N TRP A 113 4.32 -2.56 1.67
CA TRP A 113 5.13 -1.59 2.39
C TRP A 113 5.33 -1.95 3.86
N ARG A 114 4.33 -2.52 4.54
CA ARG A 114 4.51 -3.03 5.91
C ARG A 114 5.55 -4.15 5.97
N LEU A 115 5.44 -5.17 5.12
CA LEU A 115 6.42 -6.26 5.08
C LEU A 115 7.82 -5.77 4.72
N PHE A 116 7.93 -4.90 3.72
CA PHE A 116 9.20 -4.32 3.31
C PHE A 116 9.83 -3.49 4.43
N ALA A 117 9.05 -2.61 5.07
CA ALA A 117 9.52 -1.76 6.16
C ALA A 117 10.01 -2.59 7.36
N ASP A 118 9.30 -3.66 7.71
CA ASP A 118 9.68 -4.51 8.83
C ASP A 118 10.95 -5.32 8.55
N ILE A 119 11.13 -5.82 7.32
CA ILE A 119 12.41 -6.46 6.91
C ILE A 119 13.55 -5.44 6.95
N LEU A 120 13.32 -4.22 6.45
CA LEU A 120 14.33 -3.16 6.50
C LEU A 120 14.68 -2.77 7.95
N ASN A 121 13.70 -2.77 8.86
CA ASN A 121 13.92 -2.53 10.28
C ASN A 121 14.77 -3.64 10.93
N ASP A 122 14.49 -4.90 10.60
CA ASP A 122 15.28 -6.03 11.09
C ASP A 122 16.73 -5.98 10.59
N ILE A 123 16.94 -5.61 9.31
CA ILE A 123 18.28 -5.37 8.77
C ILE A 123 18.98 -4.24 9.54
N ALA A 124 18.29 -3.14 9.82
CA ALA A 124 18.85 -2.02 10.56
C ALA A 124 19.26 -2.42 11.99
N MET A 125 18.39 -3.12 12.72
CA MET A 125 18.69 -3.64 14.05
C MET A 125 19.87 -4.63 14.02
N PHE A 126 19.94 -5.50 13.00
CA PHE A 126 21.08 -6.39 12.83
C PHE A 126 22.40 -5.63 12.63
N LEU A 127 22.41 -4.58 11.79
CA LEU A 127 23.58 -3.72 11.59
C LEU A 127 24.04 -3.08 12.91
N GLU A 128 23.11 -2.64 13.75
CA GLU A 128 23.42 -2.10 15.08
C GLU A 128 24.01 -3.14 16.04
N ILE A 129 23.47 -4.35 16.05
CA ILE A 129 24.01 -5.44 16.89
C ILE A 129 25.43 -5.81 16.43
N MET A 130 25.71 -5.76 15.12
CA MET A 130 27.02 -6.06 14.56
C MET A 130 28.01 -4.88 14.60
N ALA A 131 27.53 -3.64 14.76
CA ALA A 131 28.37 -2.45 14.70
C ALA A 131 29.59 -2.49 15.66
N PRO A 132 29.48 -2.96 16.92
CA PRO A 132 30.62 -3.02 17.83
C PRO A 132 31.78 -3.93 17.35
N ILE A 133 31.50 -4.90 16.47
CA ILE A 133 32.50 -5.81 15.90
C ILE A 133 33.34 -5.08 14.82
N LEU A 134 32.82 -3.98 14.27
CA LEU A 134 33.44 -3.20 13.18
C LEU A 134 33.82 -1.79 13.66
N PRO A 135 34.74 -1.62 14.62
CA PRO A 135 35.03 -0.33 15.26
C PRO A 135 35.48 0.75 14.28
N PHE A 136 36.20 0.39 13.21
CA PHE A 136 36.66 1.34 12.18
C PHE A 136 35.50 1.94 11.35
N CYS A 137 34.42 1.18 11.18
CA CYS A 137 33.25 1.61 10.41
C CYS A 137 32.04 1.93 11.31
N PHE A 138 32.19 1.93 12.64
CA PHE A 138 31.08 1.99 13.60
C PHE A 138 30.10 3.12 13.28
N THR A 139 30.61 4.36 13.18
CA THR A 139 29.79 5.54 12.89
C THR A 139 29.03 5.41 11.57
N ILE A 140 29.68 4.90 10.52
CA ILE A 140 29.04 4.70 9.20
C ILE A 140 27.93 3.64 9.31
N THR A 141 28.20 2.52 9.97
CA THR A 141 27.22 1.43 10.16
C THR A 141 25.99 1.92 10.91
N VAL A 142 26.15 2.64 12.02
CA VAL A 142 25.00 3.15 12.78
C VAL A 142 24.25 4.26 12.02
N CYS A 143 24.94 5.05 11.19
CA CYS A 143 24.28 6.03 10.30
C CYS A 143 23.40 5.33 9.25
N ILE A 144 23.90 4.26 8.61
CA ILE A 144 23.13 3.47 7.63
C ILE A 144 21.93 2.80 8.31
N SER A 145 22.12 2.21 9.50
CA SER A 145 21.02 1.66 10.29
C SER A 145 19.96 2.72 10.60
N ASN A 146 20.38 3.87 11.13
CA ASN A 146 19.45 4.92 11.54
C ASN A 146 18.71 5.52 10.34
N LEU A 147 19.39 5.65 9.19
CA LEU A 147 18.76 6.02 7.92
C LEU A 147 17.66 5.02 7.58
N ALA A 148 17.97 3.71 7.58
CA ALA A 148 16.99 2.66 7.31
C ALA A 148 15.78 2.74 8.27
N LYS A 149 16.01 2.85 9.58
CA LYS A 149 14.92 3.04 10.57
C LYS A 149 14.08 4.29 10.34
N CYS A 150 14.70 5.40 9.91
CA CYS A 150 13.97 6.60 9.55
C CYS A 150 13.07 6.39 8.33
N LEU A 151 13.53 5.64 7.31
CA LEU A 151 12.71 5.27 6.15
C LEU A 151 11.54 4.37 6.55
N VAL A 152 11.80 3.38 7.40
CA VAL A 152 10.79 2.52 8.02
C VAL A 152 9.74 3.35 8.75
N GLY A 153 10.15 4.36 9.52
CA GLY A 153 9.22 5.25 10.22
C GLY A 153 8.28 6.02 9.29
N VAL A 154 8.74 6.42 8.09
CA VAL A 154 7.89 7.05 7.07
C VAL A 154 6.90 6.05 6.49
N ALA A 155 7.38 4.89 6.05
CA ALA A 155 6.55 3.85 5.47
C ALA A 155 5.51 3.31 6.48
N GLY A 156 5.93 3.06 7.73
CA GLY A 156 5.06 2.66 8.83
C GLY A 156 4.00 3.72 9.14
N GLY A 157 4.38 5.00 9.18
CA GLY A 157 3.43 6.09 9.38
C GLY A 157 2.37 6.21 8.28
N ALA A 158 2.79 6.13 7.00
CA ALA A 158 1.89 6.22 5.85
C ALA A 158 0.96 5.00 5.76
N THR A 159 1.49 3.79 5.92
CA THR A 159 0.69 2.57 5.88
C THR A 159 -0.27 2.47 7.07
N ARG A 160 0.14 2.88 8.27
CA ARG A 160 -0.75 2.97 9.43
C ARG A 160 -1.90 3.94 9.18
N ALA A 161 -1.64 5.11 8.60
CA ALA A 161 -2.71 6.03 8.22
C ALA A 161 -3.72 5.37 7.27
N ALA A 162 -3.24 4.69 6.22
CA ALA A 162 -4.09 3.96 5.27
C ALA A 162 -4.91 2.85 5.94
N LEU A 163 -4.31 2.08 6.85
CA LEU A 163 -5.00 1.03 7.63
C LEU A 163 -6.06 1.63 8.56
N THR A 164 -5.76 2.72 9.27
CA THR A 164 -6.73 3.42 10.12
C THR A 164 -7.92 3.90 9.30
N MET A 165 -7.69 4.42 8.07
CA MET A 165 -8.80 4.79 7.18
C MET A 165 -9.66 3.60 6.79
N HIS A 166 -9.04 2.45 6.49
CA HIS A 166 -9.75 1.19 6.16
C HIS A 166 -10.53 0.64 7.36
N GLN A 167 -9.94 0.73 8.55
CA GLN A 167 -10.52 0.18 9.77
C GLN A 167 -11.65 1.07 10.33
N ALA A 168 -11.66 2.37 10.05
CA ALA A 168 -12.72 3.26 10.50
C ALA A 168 -14.02 3.07 9.70
N ARG A 169 -15.12 2.68 10.36
CA ARG A 169 -16.42 2.42 9.72
C ARG A 169 -17.50 3.47 9.99
N ARG A 170 -17.25 4.40 10.92
CA ARG A 170 -18.25 5.41 11.35
C ARG A 170 -17.68 6.83 11.39
N ASN A 171 -16.86 7.21 10.40
CA ASN A 171 -16.12 8.48 10.42
C ASN A 171 -15.33 8.69 11.73
N ASN A 172 -14.87 7.59 12.32
CA ASN A 172 -14.24 7.51 13.63
C ASN A 172 -12.72 7.31 13.53
N MET A 173 -12.09 7.82 12.47
CA MET A 173 -10.66 7.63 12.19
C MET A 173 -9.77 8.08 13.36
N ALA A 174 -10.10 9.20 13.99
CA ALA A 174 -9.34 9.70 15.16
C ALA A 174 -9.44 8.76 16.37
N ASP A 175 -10.62 8.20 16.64
CA ASP A 175 -10.84 7.24 17.72
C ASP A 175 -10.08 5.93 17.47
N VAL A 176 -10.14 5.41 16.24
CA VAL A 176 -9.37 4.23 15.83
C VAL A 176 -7.86 4.49 15.97
N SER A 177 -7.37 5.63 15.47
CA SER A 177 -5.96 5.99 15.57
C SER A 177 -5.48 6.14 17.01
N ALA A 178 -6.28 6.73 17.90
CA ALA A 178 -5.91 6.93 19.30
C ALA A 178 -5.86 5.59 20.06
N LYS A 179 -6.81 4.68 19.79
CA LYS A 179 -6.86 3.35 20.39
C LYS A 179 -5.76 2.44 19.88
N ASP A 180 -5.45 2.51 18.59
CA ASP A 180 -4.32 1.83 17.95
C ASP A 180 -3.00 2.28 18.60
N GLY A 181 -2.76 3.60 18.67
CA GLY A 181 -1.56 4.13 19.34
C GLY A 181 -1.46 3.77 20.83
N SER A 182 -2.59 3.64 21.53
CA SER A 182 -2.62 3.18 22.92
C SER A 182 -2.27 1.70 23.06
N GLN A 183 -2.73 0.85 22.12
CA GLN A 183 -2.38 -0.56 22.06
C GLN A 183 -0.88 -0.74 21.80
N GLU A 184 -0.35 -0.02 20.80
CA GLU A 184 1.09 0.00 20.52
C GLU A 184 1.91 0.44 21.75
N THR A 185 1.46 1.48 22.47
CA THR A 185 2.10 1.96 23.70
C THR A 185 2.11 0.89 24.79
N LEU A 186 0.99 0.20 25.01
CA LEU A 186 0.88 -0.87 26.00
C LEU A 186 1.83 -2.04 25.68
N VAL A 187 1.88 -2.44 24.41
CA VAL A 187 2.77 -3.51 23.93
C VAL A 187 4.23 -3.11 24.11
N ASN A 188 4.60 -1.88 23.75
CA ASN A 188 5.95 -1.38 23.95
C ASN A 188 6.34 -1.32 25.42
N LEU A 189 5.42 -0.92 26.32
CA LEU A 189 5.66 -0.96 27.77
C LEU A 189 5.94 -2.38 28.25
N ALA A 190 5.15 -3.37 27.81
CA ALA A 190 5.40 -4.77 28.12
C ALA A 190 6.76 -5.24 27.57
N GLY A 191 7.09 -4.85 26.34
CA GLY A 191 8.40 -5.09 25.73
C GLY A 191 9.55 -4.55 26.57
N LEU A 192 9.46 -3.30 27.02
CA LEU A 192 10.47 -2.67 27.89
C LEU A 192 10.64 -3.43 29.22
N LEU A 193 9.55 -3.83 29.87
CA LEU A 193 9.61 -4.59 31.13
C LEU A 193 10.31 -5.94 30.94
N VAL A 194 10.02 -6.64 29.84
CA VAL A 194 10.67 -7.90 29.51
C VAL A 194 12.15 -7.69 29.13
N SER A 195 12.46 -6.64 28.37
CA SER A 195 13.84 -6.26 28.04
C SER A 195 14.69 -5.99 29.28
N LEU A 196 14.14 -5.35 30.31
CA LEU A 196 14.85 -5.10 31.58
C LEU A 196 15.30 -6.40 32.27
N LEU A 197 14.50 -7.46 32.16
CA LEU A 197 14.83 -8.78 32.70
C LEU A 197 15.73 -9.58 31.76
N MET A 198 15.52 -9.45 30.46
CA MET A 198 16.24 -10.19 29.41
C MET A 198 17.68 -9.71 29.26
N LEU A 199 17.91 -8.40 29.21
CA LEU A 199 19.23 -7.82 28.87
C LEU A 199 20.35 -8.33 29.79
N PRO A 200 20.23 -8.30 31.14
CA PRO A 200 21.30 -8.81 32.01
C PRO A 200 21.65 -10.29 31.77
N LEU A 201 20.72 -11.10 31.27
CA LEU A 201 20.94 -12.52 31.00
C LEU A 201 21.68 -12.77 29.68
N VAL A 202 21.61 -11.83 28.74
CA VAL A 202 22.17 -11.98 27.38
C VAL A 202 23.35 -11.05 27.10
N SER A 203 23.53 -9.97 27.88
CA SER A 203 24.54 -8.93 27.67
C SER A 203 25.97 -9.46 27.64
N ASP A 204 26.30 -10.46 28.47
CA ASP A 204 27.66 -11.02 28.56
C ASP A 204 27.93 -12.12 27.52
N SER A 205 26.94 -12.50 26.72
CA SER A 205 27.01 -13.61 25.78
C SER A 205 26.57 -13.19 24.36
N PRO A 206 27.51 -12.74 23.49
CA PRO A 206 27.18 -12.28 22.14
C PRO A 206 26.44 -13.31 21.29
N SER A 207 26.77 -14.60 21.43
CA SER A 207 26.09 -15.70 20.73
C SER A 207 24.64 -15.87 21.19
N LEU A 208 24.38 -15.72 22.49
CA LEU A 208 23.02 -15.79 23.05
C LEU A 208 22.20 -14.57 22.64
N SER A 209 22.79 -13.38 22.67
CA SER A 209 22.16 -12.14 22.16
C SER A 209 21.77 -12.27 20.69
N LEU A 210 22.68 -12.76 19.84
CA LEU A 210 22.42 -13.04 18.43
C LEU A 210 21.33 -14.11 18.23
N GLY A 211 21.40 -15.22 18.98
CA GLY A 211 20.38 -16.27 18.92
C GLY A 211 18.99 -15.75 19.31
N CYS A 212 18.92 -14.92 20.35
CA CYS A 212 17.70 -14.24 20.77
C CYS A 212 17.17 -13.30 19.68
N PHE A 213 18.05 -12.48 19.09
CA PHE A 213 17.70 -11.59 17.99
C PHE A 213 17.12 -12.37 16.79
N PHE A 214 17.77 -13.44 16.32
CA PHE A 214 17.26 -14.21 15.18
C PHE A 214 15.92 -14.88 15.49
N PHE A 215 15.72 -15.37 16.71
CA PHE A 215 14.42 -15.91 17.13
C PHE A 215 13.33 -14.82 17.11
N LEU A 216 13.62 -13.65 17.68
CA LEU A 216 12.70 -12.51 17.72
C LEU A 216 12.40 -11.99 16.31
N THR A 217 13.39 -11.91 15.42
CA THR A 217 13.22 -11.54 14.01
C THR A 217 12.34 -12.55 13.28
N ALA A 218 12.52 -13.86 13.49
CA ALA A 218 11.65 -14.87 12.89
C ALA A 218 10.19 -14.73 13.38
N LEU A 219 10.00 -14.49 14.68
CA LEU A 219 8.68 -14.20 15.25
C LEU A 219 8.08 -12.91 14.69
N HIS A 220 8.87 -11.84 14.58
CA HIS A 220 8.49 -10.53 14.06
C HIS A 220 7.97 -10.64 12.62
N ILE A 221 8.75 -11.23 11.72
CA ILE A 221 8.38 -11.42 10.31
C ILE A 221 7.16 -12.33 10.16
N TYR A 222 7.10 -13.43 10.94
CA TYR A 222 5.93 -14.31 10.91
C TYR A 222 4.66 -13.61 11.39
N ALA A 223 4.74 -12.86 12.49
CA ALA A 223 3.62 -12.10 13.03
C ALA A 223 3.15 -11.04 12.04
N ASN A 224 4.06 -10.30 11.41
CA ASN A 224 3.70 -9.32 10.38
C ASN A 224 3.03 -9.99 9.18
N TYR A 225 3.56 -11.11 8.69
CA TYR A 225 2.91 -11.89 7.61
C TYR A 225 1.47 -12.25 7.97
N ARG A 226 1.24 -12.73 9.20
CA ARG A 226 -0.11 -13.06 9.68
C ARG A 226 -1.00 -11.82 9.82
N ALA A 227 -0.46 -10.69 10.28
CA ALA A 227 -1.17 -9.42 10.39
C ALA A 227 -1.63 -8.93 9.00
N VAL A 228 -0.73 -8.81 8.03
CA VAL A 228 -1.09 -8.32 6.69
C VAL A 228 -2.02 -9.28 5.94
N ARG A 229 -1.93 -10.60 6.21
CA ARG A 229 -2.88 -11.60 5.68
C ARG A 229 -4.28 -11.47 6.28
N ALA A 230 -4.39 -10.99 7.52
CA ALA A 230 -5.68 -10.78 8.16
C ALA A 230 -6.45 -9.59 7.56
N LEU A 231 -5.73 -8.59 7.03
CA LEU A 231 -6.33 -7.39 6.43
C LEU A 231 -7.07 -7.69 5.12
N VAL A 232 -8.37 -7.41 5.09
CA VAL A 232 -9.22 -7.54 3.91
C VAL A 232 -9.59 -6.14 3.42
N ILE A 233 -8.67 -5.51 2.66
CA ILE A 233 -8.86 -4.15 2.15
C ILE A 233 -9.83 -4.15 0.96
N GLU A 234 -10.90 -3.35 1.05
CA GLU A 234 -12.03 -3.30 0.10
C GLU A 234 -11.81 -2.32 -1.07
N THR A 235 -10.74 -1.52 -1.08
CA THR A 235 -10.44 -0.52 -2.13
C THR A 235 -9.43 -1.04 -3.13
N LEU A 236 -9.72 -1.05 -4.42
CA LEU A 236 -8.80 -1.66 -5.41
C LEU A 236 -7.48 -0.87 -5.55
N ASN A 237 -6.34 -1.56 -5.42
CA ASN A 237 -5.06 -1.12 -5.98
C ASN A 237 -4.81 -1.83 -7.32
N GLU A 238 -3.69 -1.55 -7.99
CA GLU A 238 -3.41 -2.12 -9.32
C GLU A 238 -3.37 -3.65 -9.30
N GLN A 239 -2.73 -4.26 -8.30
CA GLN A 239 -2.59 -5.72 -8.21
C GLN A 239 -3.91 -6.43 -7.91
N ARG A 240 -4.71 -5.89 -6.99
CA ARG A 240 -6.05 -6.42 -6.70
C ARG A 240 -6.98 -6.22 -7.89
N LEU A 241 -6.91 -5.07 -8.57
CA LEU A 241 -7.66 -4.84 -9.81
C LEU A 241 -7.28 -5.86 -10.88
N TRP A 242 -5.99 -6.09 -11.11
CA TRP A 242 -5.52 -7.09 -12.06
C TRP A 242 -5.98 -8.50 -11.71
N LEU A 243 -5.84 -8.91 -10.45
CA LEU A 243 -6.27 -10.23 -9.98
C LEU A 243 -7.77 -10.46 -10.22
N VAL A 244 -8.59 -9.48 -9.83
CA VAL A 244 -10.05 -9.55 -9.94
C VAL A 244 -10.49 -9.48 -11.41
N LEU A 245 -9.88 -8.59 -12.21
CA LEU A 245 -10.12 -8.48 -13.65
C LEU A 245 -9.75 -9.77 -14.38
N ARG A 246 -8.58 -10.35 -14.10
CA ARG A 246 -8.13 -11.60 -14.70
C ARG A 246 -9.12 -12.72 -14.40
N HIS A 247 -9.60 -12.83 -13.16
CA HIS A 247 -10.60 -13.85 -12.82
C HIS A 247 -11.91 -13.63 -13.58
N PHE A 248 -12.37 -12.37 -13.68
CA PHE A 248 -13.57 -12.00 -14.44
C PHE A 248 -13.44 -12.33 -15.92
N LEU A 249 -12.31 -12.01 -16.56
CA LEU A 249 -12.07 -12.32 -17.98
C LEU A 249 -12.06 -13.84 -18.24
N GLN A 250 -11.61 -14.64 -17.27
CA GLN A 250 -11.49 -16.09 -17.42
C GLN A 250 -12.74 -16.88 -17.04
N ARG A 251 -13.53 -16.39 -16.07
CA ARG A 251 -14.65 -17.12 -15.45
C ARG A 251 -15.99 -16.41 -15.57
N GLY A 252 -16.00 -15.13 -15.95
CA GLY A 252 -17.21 -14.30 -15.95
C GLY A 252 -17.66 -13.85 -14.56
N GLU A 253 -16.92 -14.18 -13.51
CA GLU A 253 -17.24 -13.90 -12.11
C GLU A 253 -16.23 -12.94 -11.48
N VAL A 254 -16.67 -12.11 -10.54
CA VAL A 254 -15.82 -11.18 -9.80
C VAL A 254 -15.50 -11.76 -8.43
N LEU A 255 -14.21 -11.91 -8.09
CA LEU A 255 -13.79 -12.35 -6.76
C LEU A 255 -14.16 -11.32 -5.70
N GLY A 256 -14.74 -11.76 -4.58
CA GLY A 256 -14.95 -10.90 -3.41
C GLY A 256 -13.63 -10.53 -2.70
N PRO A 257 -13.61 -9.45 -1.90
CA PRO A 257 -12.42 -8.98 -1.19
C PRO A 257 -11.70 -10.06 -0.37
N THR A 258 -12.44 -10.93 0.33
CA THR A 258 -11.86 -12.01 1.15
C THR A 258 -11.12 -13.04 0.32
N SER A 259 -11.71 -13.48 -0.80
CA SER A 259 -11.09 -14.45 -1.71
C SER A 259 -9.89 -13.83 -2.43
N ALA A 260 -10.02 -12.58 -2.87
CA ALA A 260 -8.92 -11.85 -3.49
C ALA A 260 -7.75 -11.63 -2.52
N ASN A 261 -8.02 -11.31 -1.25
CA ASN A 261 -6.99 -11.15 -0.21
C ASN A 261 -6.12 -12.41 -0.03
N GLN A 262 -6.70 -13.61 -0.10
CA GLN A 262 -5.93 -14.86 0.02
C GLN A 262 -4.95 -15.06 -1.14
N MET A 263 -5.31 -14.56 -2.32
CA MET A 263 -4.52 -14.65 -3.56
C MET A 263 -3.61 -13.43 -3.78
N GLU A 264 -3.83 -12.33 -3.06
CA GLU A 264 -3.07 -11.09 -3.20
C GLU A 264 -1.57 -11.35 -2.89
N PRO A 265 -0.67 -10.98 -3.80
CA PRO A 265 0.77 -11.11 -3.56
C PRO A 265 1.22 -10.07 -2.53
N LEU A 266 1.99 -10.54 -1.56
CA LEU A 266 2.49 -9.71 -0.47
C LEU A 266 3.89 -9.13 -0.73
N TRP A 267 4.51 -9.50 -1.85
CA TRP A 267 5.84 -9.04 -2.24
C TRP A 267 5.83 -8.42 -3.63
N THR A 268 6.71 -7.45 -3.84
CA THR A 268 6.87 -6.76 -5.12
C THR A 268 7.55 -7.69 -6.14
N GLY A 269 7.21 -7.53 -7.42
CA GLY A 269 8.00 -8.09 -8.53
C GLY A 269 7.49 -9.35 -9.21
N PHE A 270 6.30 -9.87 -8.88
CA PHE A 270 5.82 -11.11 -9.49
C PHE A 270 4.65 -10.98 -10.49
N TRP A 271 3.90 -9.87 -10.49
CA TRP A 271 2.65 -9.81 -11.28
C TRP A 271 2.25 -8.41 -11.74
N SER A 272 2.88 -7.92 -12.79
CA SER A 272 2.15 -7.26 -13.89
C SER A 272 2.93 -7.52 -15.17
N SER A 273 2.25 -7.87 -16.27
CA SER A 273 2.91 -7.86 -17.58
C SER A 273 3.18 -6.43 -18.00
N VAL A 274 2.28 -5.48 -17.68
CA VAL A 274 2.26 -4.11 -18.18
C VAL A 274 2.54 -3.08 -17.08
N SER A 275 3.31 -2.04 -17.41
CA SER A 275 3.48 -0.86 -16.57
C SER A 275 2.34 0.13 -16.84
N LEU A 276 1.44 0.33 -15.88
CA LEU A 276 0.33 1.27 -15.98
C LEU A 276 0.69 2.60 -15.30
N SER A 277 0.53 3.72 -16.01
CA SER A 277 0.66 5.08 -15.45
C SER A 277 -0.65 5.84 -15.66
N LEU A 278 -1.33 6.16 -14.55
CA LEU A 278 -2.56 6.93 -14.53
C LEU A 278 -2.25 8.39 -14.20
N GLY A 279 -2.83 9.34 -14.93
CA GLY A 279 -2.53 10.76 -14.74
C GLY A 279 -1.20 11.17 -15.35
N ALA A 280 -0.86 10.61 -16.52
CA ALA A 280 0.32 11.02 -17.30
C ALA A 280 0.10 12.39 -17.98
N PRO A 281 1.17 13.15 -18.28
CA PRO A 281 1.04 14.39 -19.02
C PRO A 281 0.65 14.14 -20.48
N LEU A 282 -0.14 15.06 -21.07
CA LEU A 282 -0.72 14.89 -22.41
C LEU A 282 0.32 14.62 -23.51
N HIS A 283 1.49 15.26 -23.42
CA HIS A 283 2.56 15.13 -24.42
C HIS A 283 3.26 13.75 -24.43
N HIS A 284 2.99 12.89 -23.45
CA HIS A 284 3.43 11.49 -23.49
C HIS A 284 2.51 10.63 -24.38
N VAL A 285 1.22 10.97 -24.41
CA VAL A 285 0.19 10.22 -25.16
C VAL A 285 0.07 10.69 -26.61
N THR A 286 0.31 11.97 -26.89
CA THR A 286 0.20 12.53 -28.25
C THR A 286 1.29 13.56 -28.53
N SER A 287 1.80 13.57 -29.77
CA SER A 287 2.81 14.52 -30.25
C SER A 287 2.30 15.43 -31.37
N SER A 288 1.11 15.18 -31.91
CA SER A 288 0.54 15.95 -33.02
C SER A 288 -0.98 16.12 -32.91
N VAL A 289 -1.51 17.18 -33.55
CA VAL A 289 -2.96 17.41 -33.61
C VAL A 289 -3.69 16.25 -34.29
N SER A 290 -3.09 15.63 -35.31
CA SER A 290 -3.67 14.47 -35.99
C SER A 290 -3.80 13.27 -35.06
N GLU A 291 -2.77 12.98 -34.25
CA GLU A 291 -2.81 11.88 -33.28
C GLU A 291 -3.85 12.14 -32.19
N LEU A 292 -3.92 13.39 -31.69
CA LEU A 292 -4.93 13.78 -30.71
C LEU A 292 -6.35 13.63 -31.28
N GLN A 293 -6.58 14.06 -32.53
CA GLN A 293 -7.89 13.89 -33.18
C GLN A 293 -8.26 12.41 -33.31
N GLN A 294 -7.31 11.54 -33.68
CA GLN A 294 -7.54 10.10 -33.78
C GLN A 294 -7.87 9.43 -32.44
N LEU A 295 -7.23 9.87 -31.34
CA LEU A 295 -7.50 9.36 -30.00
C LEU A 295 -8.86 9.81 -29.44
N VAL A 296 -9.31 11.00 -29.83
CA VAL A 296 -10.60 11.56 -29.39
C VAL A 296 -11.76 11.07 -30.26
N GLU A 297 -11.52 10.77 -31.54
CA GLU A 297 -12.55 10.33 -32.46
C GLU A 297 -13.20 9.01 -32.02
N GLY A 298 -14.49 9.08 -31.67
CA GLY A 298 -15.24 7.93 -31.18
C GLY A 298 -14.98 7.57 -29.71
N HIS A 299 -14.23 8.39 -28.96
CA HIS A 299 -13.98 8.18 -27.53
C HIS A 299 -14.65 9.27 -26.69
N GLN A 300 -15.67 8.91 -25.91
CA GLN A 300 -16.42 9.86 -25.08
C GLN A 300 -16.06 9.83 -23.59
N GLU A 301 -15.09 9.00 -23.20
CA GLU A 301 -14.69 8.89 -21.81
C GLU A 301 -13.79 10.04 -21.38
N PRO A 302 -13.76 10.41 -20.08
CA PRO A 302 -12.94 11.49 -19.57
C PRO A 302 -11.48 11.04 -19.34
N TYR A 303 -10.93 10.20 -20.22
CA TYR A 303 -9.53 9.81 -20.25
C TYR A 303 -9.06 9.61 -21.70
N LEU A 304 -7.75 9.62 -21.94
CA LEU A 304 -7.12 9.17 -23.18
C LEU A 304 -5.99 8.23 -22.80
N LEU A 305 -5.65 7.28 -23.66
CA LEU A 305 -4.52 6.41 -23.38
C LEU A 305 -3.71 6.08 -24.62
N ARG A 306 -2.43 5.79 -24.38
CA ARG A 306 -1.50 5.27 -25.38
C ARG A 306 -0.90 3.98 -24.84
N TRP A 307 -0.84 2.99 -25.71
CA TRP A 307 -0.14 1.75 -25.44
C TRP A 307 1.17 1.70 -26.20
N ASP A 308 2.27 1.78 -25.47
CA ASP A 308 3.62 1.51 -25.99
C ASP A 308 3.92 0.02 -25.82
N GLN A 309 3.76 -0.73 -26.90
CA GLN A 309 4.02 -2.16 -26.92
C GLN A 309 5.50 -2.48 -26.67
N SER A 310 6.43 -1.68 -27.20
CA SER A 310 7.87 -1.91 -27.07
C SER A 310 8.33 -1.88 -25.61
N ARG A 311 7.79 -0.93 -24.84
CA ARG A 311 8.09 -0.75 -23.40
C ARG A 311 7.12 -1.49 -22.48
N ASN A 312 6.10 -2.13 -23.07
CA ASN A 312 4.97 -2.72 -22.36
C ASN A 312 4.37 -1.76 -21.33
N GLN A 313 4.14 -0.52 -21.77
CA GLN A 313 3.68 0.58 -20.92
C GLN A 313 2.37 1.14 -21.45
N VAL A 314 1.40 1.34 -20.56
CA VAL A 314 0.17 2.08 -20.86
C VAL A 314 0.20 3.39 -20.09
N GLN A 315 0.11 4.48 -20.82
CA GLN A 315 0.05 5.83 -20.27
C GLN A 315 -1.35 6.37 -20.46
N VAL A 316 -1.97 6.80 -19.37
CA VAL A 316 -3.34 7.30 -19.34
C VAL A 316 -3.33 8.76 -18.91
N VAL A 317 -3.87 9.61 -19.77
CA VAL A 317 -4.16 11.01 -19.47
C VAL A 317 -5.59 11.11 -18.95
N LEU A 318 -5.78 11.78 -17.82
CA LEU A 318 -7.10 11.95 -17.21
C LEU A 318 -7.64 13.37 -17.47
N SER A 319 -8.93 13.47 -17.75
CA SER A 319 -9.62 14.75 -17.85
C SER A 319 -9.77 15.39 -16.48
N GLN A 320 -9.89 16.73 -16.42
CA GLN A 320 -10.30 17.43 -15.19
C GLN A 320 -11.66 16.95 -14.65
N MET A 321 -12.51 16.35 -15.52
CA MET A 321 -13.81 15.79 -15.13
C MET A 321 -13.76 14.30 -14.74
N ALA A 322 -12.58 13.68 -14.73
CA ALA A 322 -12.45 12.26 -14.43
C ALA A 322 -12.71 11.97 -12.93
N GLY A 323 -13.89 11.41 -12.63
CA GLY A 323 -14.22 10.89 -11.30
C GLY A 323 -13.66 9.48 -11.04
N PRO A 324 -13.85 8.92 -9.83
CA PRO A 324 -13.30 7.62 -9.42
C PRO A 324 -13.66 6.46 -10.38
N LYS A 325 -14.92 6.43 -10.83
CA LYS A 325 -15.39 5.43 -11.81
C LYS A 325 -14.64 5.51 -13.15
N ALA A 326 -14.33 6.73 -13.61
CA ALA A 326 -13.58 6.91 -14.85
C ALA A 326 -12.12 6.48 -14.70
N ILE A 327 -11.50 6.78 -13.56
CA ILE A 327 -10.14 6.31 -13.24
C ILE A 327 -10.11 4.78 -13.20
N LEU A 328 -11.08 4.15 -12.54
CA LEU A 328 -11.20 2.69 -12.49
C LEU A 328 -11.39 2.09 -13.88
N ARG A 329 -12.19 2.73 -14.74
CA ARG A 329 -12.38 2.34 -16.14
C ARG A 329 -11.09 2.45 -16.95
N ALA A 330 -10.37 3.55 -16.80
CA ALA A 330 -9.11 3.78 -17.50
C ALA A 330 -8.03 2.78 -17.07
N ALA A 331 -7.95 2.47 -15.77
CA ALA A 331 -7.06 1.43 -15.24
C ALA A 331 -7.42 0.04 -15.76
N THR A 332 -8.73 -0.28 -15.79
CA THR A 332 -9.22 -1.53 -16.38
C THR A 332 -8.83 -1.62 -17.86
N HIS A 333 -8.97 -0.52 -18.60
CA HIS A 333 -8.59 -0.45 -20.01
C HIS A 333 -7.10 -0.74 -20.21
N GLY A 334 -6.22 -0.08 -19.45
CA GLY A 334 -4.79 -0.36 -19.54
C GLY A 334 -4.41 -1.79 -19.16
N LEU A 335 -5.05 -2.37 -18.15
CA LEU A 335 -4.81 -3.76 -17.76
C LEU A 335 -5.32 -4.77 -18.79
N VAL A 336 -6.44 -4.51 -19.48
CA VAL A 336 -6.92 -5.35 -20.59
C VAL A 336 -5.91 -5.33 -21.74
N LEU A 337 -5.35 -4.17 -22.10
CA LEU A 337 -4.29 -4.09 -23.12
C LEU A 337 -3.06 -4.90 -22.71
N GLY A 338 -2.67 -4.86 -21.43
CA GLY A 338 -1.64 -5.73 -20.88
C GLY A 338 -1.98 -7.23 -20.96
N ALA A 339 -3.25 -7.60 -20.84
CA ALA A 339 -3.74 -8.98 -20.93
C ALA A 339 -3.74 -9.52 -22.37
N LEU A 340 -3.92 -8.66 -23.38
CA LEU A 340 -3.80 -9.02 -24.79
C LEU A 340 -2.41 -9.57 -25.11
N ARG A 341 -1.37 -9.11 -24.39
CA ARG A 341 0.00 -9.59 -24.55
C ARG A 341 0.32 -10.91 -23.83
N GLY A 342 -0.49 -11.33 -22.87
CA GLY A 342 -0.28 -12.58 -22.14
C GLY A 342 -0.93 -13.78 -22.84
N ASP A 343 -0.59 -15.00 -22.43
CA ASP A 343 -1.14 -16.25 -22.99
C ASP A 343 -2.38 -16.78 -22.22
N GLY A 344 -2.94 -15.96 -21.33
CA GLY A 344 -4.09 -16.37 -20.51
C GLY A 344 -5.39 -16.45 -21.33
N PRO A 345 -6.37 -17.29 -20.95
CA PRO A 345 -7.66 -17.31 -21.62
C PRO A 345 -8.36 -15.97 -21.52
N LEU A 346 -8.92 -15.48 -22.63
CA LEU A 346 -9.75 -14.28 -22.70
C LEU A 346 -11.13 -14.60 -23.32
N PRO A 347 -12.12 -13.71 -23.13
CA PRO A 347 -13.35 -13.73 -23.91
C PRO A 347 -13.08 -13.65 -25.41
N GLU A 348 -13.94 -14.25 -26.23
CA GLU A 348 -13.81 -14.33 -27.70
C GLU A 348 -13.50 -12.97 -28.36
N GLU A 349 -14.25 -11.92 -28.00
CA GLU A 349 -14.03 -10.55 -28.50
C GLU A 349 -12.62 -10.01 -28.20
N LEU A 350 -12.02 -10.40 -27.08
CA LEU A 350 -10.66 -9.98 -26.71
C LEU A 350 -9.58 -10.89 -27.31
N GLU A 351 -9.91 -12.15 -27.62
CA GLU A 351 -9.00 -13.07 -28.29
C GLU A 351 -8.78 -12.67 -29.76
N GLU A 352 -9.83 -12.18 -30.43
CA GLU A 352 -9.72 -11.57 -31.76
C GLU A 352 -8.79 -10.35 -31.73
N LEU A 353 -8.94 -9.48 -30.74
CA LEU A 353 -8.08 -8.31 -30.54
C LEU A 353 -6.63 -8.69 -30.21
N ARG A 354 -6.42 -9.76 -29.43
CA ARG A 354 -5.08 -10.30 -29.18
C ARG A 354 -4.40 -10.70 -30.48
N ASN A 355 -5.09 -11.45 -31.34
CA ASN A 355 -4.53 -11.91 -32.62
C ASN A 355 -4.15 -10.72 -33.51
N GLN A 356 -4.99 -9.69 -33.57
CA GLN A 356 -4.69 -8.46 -34.30
C GLN A 356 -3.50 -7.70 -33.69
N ALA A 357 -3.46 -7.55 -32.36
CA ALA A 357 -2.38 -6.87 -31.66
C ALA A 357 -1.02 -7.57 -31.81
N GLN A 358 -1.02 -8.89 -31.93
CA GLN A 358 0.19 -9.70 -32.15
C GLN A 358 0.64 -9.73 -33.63
N ALA A 359 -0.30 -9.59 -34.59
CA ALA A 359 -0.02 -9.62 -36.02
C ALA A 359 0.27 -8.24 -36.63
N GLY A 360 -0.25 -7.17 -36.04
CA GLY A 360 -0.18 -5.81 -36.59
C GLY A 360 1.14 -5.08 -36.32
N PRO A 361 1.54 -4.12 -37.17
CA PRO A 361 2.69 -3.25 -36.91
C PRO A 361 2.43 -2.33 -35.70
N GLU A 362 3.46 -2.00 -34.91
CA GLU A 362 3.35 -1.14 -33.70
C GLU A 362 2.64 0.21 -33.95
N LYS A 363 2.69 0.73 -35.19
CA LYS A 363 2.03 1.98 -35.60
C LYS A 363 0.50 1.92 -35.57
N GLU A 364 -0.10 0.73 -35.51
CA GLU A 364 -1.55 0.51 -35.41
C GLU A 364 -2.03 0.34 -33.96
N SER A 365 -1.17 0.58 -32.96
CA SER A 365 -1.52 0.49 -31.52
C SER A 365 -2.79 1.28 -31.16
N TRP A 366 -3.05 2.42 -31.82
CA TRP A 366 -4.26 3.22 -31.59
C TRP A 366 -5.55 2.52 -32.06
N VAL A 367 -5.49 1.65 -33.08
CA VAL A 367 -6.64 0.87 -33.55
C VAL A 367 -7.03 -0.13 -32.48
N VAL A 368 -6.06 -0.87 -31.93
CA VAL A 368 -6.28 -1.82 -30.83
C VAL A 368 -6.84 -1.12 -29.60
N VAL A 369 -6.33 0.07 -29.25
CA VAL A 369 -6.87 0.90 -28.16
C VAL A 369 -8.34 1.25 -28.41
N ARG A 370 -8.67 1.71 -29.62
CA ARG A 370 -10.04 2.09 -29.99
C ARG A 370 -11.00 0.90 -29.98
N GLU A 371 -10.58 -0.26 -30.48
CA GLU A 371 -11.43 -1.45 -30.46
C GLU A 371 -11.56 -2.04 -29.06
N THR A 372 -10.50 -2.00 -28.24
CA THR A 372 -10.57 -2.37 -26.81
C THR A 372 -11.56 -1.47 -26.06
N HIS A 373 -11.63 -0.19 -26.41
CA HIS A 373 -12.65 0.71 -25.88
C HIS A 373 -14.08 0.24 -26.17
N GLN A 374 -14.37 -0.16 -27.42
CA GLN A 374 -15.69 -0.68 -27.82
C GLN A 374 -16.06 -1.97 -27.07
N VAL A 375 -15.09 -2.85 -26.86
CA VAL A 375 -15.29 -4.07 -26.05
C VAL A 375 -15.58 -3.69 -24.58
N LEU A 376 -14.87 -2.71 -24.04
CA LEU A 376 -15.09 -2.22 -22.68
C LEU A 376 -16.43 -1.51 -22.47
N ASP A 377 -17.07 -0.97 -23.51
CA ASP A 377 -18.45 -0.46 -23.41
C ASP A 377 -19.43 -1.56 -22.99
N LYS A 378 -19.20 -2.80 -23.43
CA LYS A 378 -20.01 -3.96 -23.06
C LYS A 378 -19.53 -4.63 -21.77
N LEU A 379 -18.21 -4.78 -21.59
CA LEU A 379 -17.63 -5.53 -20.48
C LEU A 379 -17.61 -4.74 -19.16
N PHE A 380 -17.21 -3.46 -19.20
CA PHE A 380 -16.98 -2.69 -17.98
C PHE A 380 -18.25 -2.48 -17.15
N PRO A 381 -19.46 -2.24 -17.70
CA PRO A 381 -20.67 -2.15 -16.88
C PRO A 381 -20.96 -3.44 -16.10
N LYS A 382 -20.73 -4.61 -16.72
CA LYS A 382 -20.88 -5.93 -16.07
C LYS A 382 -19.82 -6.11 -14.98
N PHE A 383 -18.57 -5.78 -15.28
CA PHE A 383 -17.46 -5.86 -14.34
C PHE A 383 -17.67 -4.94 -13.13
N LEU A 384 -18.03 -3.69 -13.37
CA LEU A 384 -18.30 -2.69 -12.33
C LEU A 384 -19.46 -3.12 -11.43
N LYS A 385 -20.55 -3.63 -12.03
CA LYS A 385 -21.66 -4.19 -11.25
C LYS A 385 -21.19 -5.39 -10.42
N GLY A 386 -20.42 -6.30 -11.00
CA GLY A 386 -19.84 -7.43 -10.28
C GLY A 386 -18.93 -7.01 -9.12
N LEU A 387 -18.15 -5.93 -9.27
CA LEU A 387 -17.36 -5.34 -8.18
C LEU A 387 -18.25 -4.87 -7.03
N GLN A 388 -19.33 -4.16 -7.35
CA GLN A 388 -20.29 -3.66 -6.36
C GLN A 388 -21.02 -4.81 -5.65
N ASP A 389 -21.51 -5.78 -6.41
CA ASP A 389 -22.24 -6.95 -5.90
C ASP A 389 -21.33 -7.83 -5.00
N ALA A 390 -20.02 -7.89 -5.31
CA ALA A 390 -19.03 -8.62 -4.52
C ALA A 390 -18.49 -7.85 -3.30
N GLY A 391 -18.88 -6.58 -3.11
CA GLY A 391 -18.52 -5.77 -1.94
C GLY A 391 -17.24 -4.94 -2.08
N TRP A 392 -16.75 -4.68 -3.30
CA TRP A 392 -15.64 -3.75 -3.52
C TRP A 392 -16.09 -2.29 -3.48
N SER A 393 -15.22 -1.42 -2.96
CA SER A 393 -15.39 0.02 -3.07
C SER A 393 -15.06 0.47 -4.50
N THR A 394 -16.05 1.04 -5.20
CA THR A 394 -15.87 1.61 -6.55
C THR A 394 -15.74 3.14 -6.57
N GLU A 395 -16.15 3.81 -5.49
CA GLU A 395 -16.07 5.27 -5.33
C GLU A 395 -14.74 5.72 -4.72
N LYS A 396 -14.03 4.80 -4.06
CA LYS A 396 -12.67 5.01 -3.52
C LYS A 396 -11.77 3.89 -4.01
N HIS A 397 -10.57 4.25 -4.45
CA HIS A 397 -9.55 3.32 -4.91
C HIS A 397 -8.18 3.67 -4.32
N GLN A 398 -7.27 2.71 -4.37
CA GLN A 398 -5.85 2.82 -4.01
C GLN A 398 -4.95 2.59 -5.23
N LEU A 399 -5.43 3.00 -6.41
CA LEU A 399 -4.64 3.09 -7.63
C LEU A 399 -3.65 4.26 -7.52
N GLU A 400 -2.43 4.06 -7.99
CA GLU A 400 -1.43 5.13 -8.10
C GLU A 400 -1.82 6.04 -9.27
N VAL A 401 -2.22 7.28 -8.95
CA VAL A 401 -2.65 8.28 -9.93
C VAL A 401 -1.82 9.53 -9.75
N ASP A 402 -1.04 9.87 -10.76
CA ASP A 402 -0.26 11.11 -10.81
C ASP A 402 -1.17 12.34 -10.90
N GLU A 403 -0.63 13.50 -10.58
CA GLU A 403 -1.39 14.75 -10.45
C GLU A 403 -1.82 15.38 -11.78
N TRP A 404 -1.29 14.91 -12.93
CA TRP A 404 -1.60 15.56 -14.21
C TRP A 404 -3.05 15.36 -14.61
N ARG A 405 -3.68 16.46 -15.00
CA ARG A 405 -5.01 16.49 -15.62
C ARG A 405 -4.93 17.32 -16.89
N ALA A 406 -5.64 16.90 -17.92
CA ALA A 406 -5.70 17.62 -19.19
C ALA A 406 -7.15 17.97 -19.55
N THR A 407 -7.29 18.90 -20.49
CA THR A 407 -8.55 19.18 -21.17
C THR A 407 -8.30 19.05 -22.67
N TRP A 408 -9.26 18.48 -23.36
CA TRP A 408 -9.26 18.36 -24.82
C TRP A 408 -10.69 18.60 -25.31
N LEU A 409 -10.83 19.02 -26.56
CA LEU A 409 -12.14 19.22 -27.18
C LEU A 409 -12.70 17.85 -27.56
N LEU A 410 -13.82 17.45 -26.94
CA LEU A 410 -14.52 16.18 -27.22
C LEU A 410 -15.12 16.13 -28.64
N CYS A 411 -15.27 17.28 -29.29
CA CYS A 411 -15.52 17.42 -30.72
C CYS A 411 -14.92 18.74 -31.20
N PRO A 412 -14.14 18.78 -32.29
CA PRO A 412 -13.99 20.01 -33.03
C PRO A 412 -15.38 20.32 -33.61
N GLU A 413 -16.05 21.38 -33.12
CA GLU A 413 -17.13 21.98 -33.89
C GLU A 413 -16.58 22.20 -35.30
N LYS A 414 -17.26 21.63 -36.31
CA LYS A 414 -17.01 22.00 -37.70
C LYS A 414 -17.28 23.50 -37.77
N LYS A 415 -16.22 24.32 -37.66
CA LYS A 415 -16.28 25.70 -38.09
C LYS A 415 -16.56 25.65 -39.58
N VAL A 416 -17.83 25.80 -39.93
CA VAL A 416 -18.27 26.12 -41.28
C VAL A 416 -17.64 27.48 -41.57
N LEU A 417 -16.57 27.47 -42.34
CA LEU A 417 -15.97 28.67 -42.94
C LEU A 417 -16.84 29.15 -44.08
#